data_AF-N9S370-F1
#
_entry.id   AF-N9S370-F1
#
_cell.length_a   1.000
_cell.length_b   1.000
_cell.length_c   1.000
_cell.angle_alpha   90.00
_cell.angle_beta   90.00
_cell.angle_gamma   90.00
#
_symmetry.space_group_name_H-M   'P 1'
#
loop_
_entity.id
_entity.type
_entity.pdbx_description
1 polymer ?
#
loop_
_entity_poly.entity_id
_entity_poly.type
_entity_poly.pdbx_seq_one_letter_code
_entity_poly.pdbx_strand_id
1 'polypeptide(L)' 'MQNELERYKNFDPTNAPLVKPSFVKKLQERHAIAQAKAFDADVVEWLSSQDNETKQHINEMVRHVMALKRA' A
#
# COMPACT_ATOMS: atom_id res chain seq x y z
N MET A 1 25.26 -27.93 -1.71
CA MET A 1 23.88 -27.39 -1.80
C MET A 1 22.81 -28.40 -1.35
N GLN A 2 22.97 -29.72 -1.47
CA GLN A 2 21.94 -30.68 -1.01
C GLN A 2 21.59 -30.58 0.50
N ASN A 3 22.53 -30.22 1.36
CA ASN A 3 22.34 -30.21 2.82
C ASN A 3 21.50 -29.03 3.37
N GLU A 4 21.27 -27.98 2.58
CA GLU A 4 20.51 -26.81 3.02
C GLU A 4 19.01 -26.98 2.83
N LEU A 5 18.61 -27.78 1.83
CA LEU A 5 17.19 -28.03 1.51
C LEU A 5 16.51 -28.94 2.54
N GLU A 6 17.25 -29.91 3.10
CA GLU A 6 16.77 -30.80 4.17
C GLU A 6 16.33 -30.04 5.43
N ARG A 7 16.95 -28.88 5.73
CA ARG A 7 16.62 -28.05 6.90
C ARG A 7 15.22 -27.46 6.86
N TYR A 8 14.65 -27.26 5.67
CA TYR A 8 13.33 -26.66 5.50
C TYR A 8 12.21 -27.68 5.33
N LYS A 9 12.54 -28.98 5.26
CA LYS A 9 11.58 -30.05 4.98
C LYS A 9 10.47 -30.17 6.05
N ASN A 10 10.79 -29.80 7.30
CA ASN A 10 9.87 -29.79 8.44
C ASN A 10 9.69 -28.38 9.03
N PHE A 11 9.91 -27.33 8.23
CA PHE A 11 9.76 -25.96 8.72
C PHE A 11 8.27 -25.67 8.97
N ASP A 12 7.91 -25.52 10.25
CA ASP A 12 6.57 -25.13 10.68
C ASP A 12 6.52 -23.62 10.95
N PRO A 13 5.92 -22.82 10.05
CA PRO A 13 5.82 -21.37 10.20
C PRO A 13 4.75 -20.94 11.21
N THR A 14 3.95 -21.86 11.76
CA THR A 14 2.75 -21.53 12.57
C THR A 14 3.07 -20.71 13.82
N ASN A 15 4.25 -20.92 14.41
CA ASN A 15 4.73 -20.19 15.59
C ASN A 15 5.90 -19.25 15.27
N ALA A 16 6.20 -19.00 13.99
CA ALA A 16 7.30 -18.13 13.63
C ALA A 16 6.97 -16.67 14.00
N PRO A 17 7.88 -15.94 14.68
CA PRO A 17 7.68 -14.53 14.93
C PRO A 17 7.59 -13.80 13.60
N LEU A 18 6.52 -13.04 13.40
CA LEU A 18 6.37 -12.13 12.26
C LEU A 18 7.41 -11.02 12.37
N VAL A 19 8.61 -11.28 11.85
CA VAL A 19 9.66 -10.29 11.73
C VAL A 19 9.39 -9.47 10.48
N LYS A 20 8.82 -8.27 10.66
CA LYS A 20 8.69 -7.31 9.56
C LYS A 20 10.03 -6.60 9.38
N PRO A 21 10.76 -6.84 8.28
CA PRO A 21 12.06 -6.23 8.11
C PRO A 21 11.98 -4.71 8.10
N SER A 22 13.00 -4.04 8.66
CA SER A 22 13.02 -2.58 8.79
C SER A 22 12.87 -1.84 7.45
N PHE A 23 13.33 -2.44 6.35
CA PHE A 23 13.15 -1.89 5.00
C PHE A 23 11.69 -1.95 4.52
N VAL A 24 10.94 -2.99 4.88
CA VAL A 24 9.50 -3.11 4.56
C VAL A 24 8.72 -2.04 5.31
N LYS A 25 9.05 -1.80 6.59
CA LYS A 25 8.45 -0.72 7.37
C LYS A 25 8.71 0.65 6.74
N LYS A 26 9.97 0.95 6.39
CA LYS A 26 10.35 2.20 5.69
C LYS A 26 9.65 2.36 4.34
N LEU A 27 9.47 1.27 3.60
CA LEU A 27 8.77 1.29 2.31
C LEU A 27 7.29 1.65 2.49
N GLN A 28 6.63 1.07 3.50
CA GLN A 28 5.23 1.36 3.81
C GLN A 28 5.03 2.79 4.32
N GLU A 29 5.95 3.29 5.16
CA GLU A 29 5.94 4.69 5.61
C GLU A 29 6.07 5.66 4.42
N ARG A 30 6.98 5.37 3.48
CA ARG A 30 7.11 6.17 2.24
C ARG A 30 5.86 6.11 1.38
N HIS A 31 5.23 4.94 1.27
CA HIS A 31 4.00 4.77 0.51
C HIS A 31 2.83 5.56 1.13
N ALA A 32 2.69 5.52 2.45
CA ALA A 32 1.70 6.32 3.17
C ALA A 32 1.94 7.83 3.01
N ILE A 33 3.20 8.28 3.09
CA ILE A 33 3.57 9.69 2.87
C ILE A 33 3.31 10.12 1.42
N ALA A 34 3.63 9.26 0.44
CA ALA A 34 3.37 9.55 -0.96
C ALA A 34 1.87 9.66 -1.26
N GLN A 35 1.05 8.80 -0.64
CA GLN A 35 -0.42 8.92 -0.72
C GLN A 35 -0.93 10.19 -0.06
N ALA A 36 -0.38 10.57 1.09
CA ALA A 36 -0.77 11.79 1.81
C ALA A 36 -0.33 13.10 1.13
N LYS A 37 0.60 13.04 0.16
CA LYS A 37 1.08 14.21 -0.61
C LYS A 37 0.41 14.38 -1.97
N ALA A 38 -0.49 13.48 -2.35
CA ALA A 38 -1.14 13.54 -3.67
C ALA A 38 -2.20 14.66 -3.75
N PHE A 39 -2.78 15.03 -2.60
CA PHE A 39 -3.80 16.06 -2.47
C PHE A 39 -3.42 17.02 -1.34
N ASP A 40 -3.89 18.26 -1.43
CA ASP A 40 -3.73 19.25 -0.37
C ASP A 40 -4.49 18.82 0.90
N ALA A 41 -4.06 19.32 2.05
CA ALA A 41 -4.55 18.86 3.35
C ALA A 41 -6.06 19.09 3.55
N ASP A 42 -6.58 20.22 3.06
CA ASP A 42 -7.99 20.58 3.06
C ASP A 42 -8.83 19.66 2.16
N VAL A 43 -8.30 19.29 1.00
CA VAL A 43 -8.93 18.32 0.10
C VAL A 43 -8.99 16.93 0.73
N VAL A 44 -7.93 16.51 1.43
CA VAL A 44 -7.90 15.22 2.16
C VAL A 44 -8.94 15.22 3.29
N GLU A 45 -9.02 16.31 4.05
CA GLU A 45 -10.01 16.47 5.12
C GLU A 45 -11.44 16.40 4.57
N TRP A 46 -11.73 17.14 3.50
CA TRP A 46 -13.03 17.09 2.83
C TRP A 46 -13.36 15.70 2.25
N LEU A 47 -12.38 15.02 1.63
CA LEU A 47 -12.55 13.66 1.12
C LEU A 47 -12.87 12.67 2.24
N SER A 48 -12.29 12.85 3.42
CA SER A 48 -12.51 11.96 4.56
C SER A 48 -13.97 11.93 4.99
N SER A 49 -14.68 13.07 4.90
CA SER A 49 -16.08 13.23 5.31
C SER A 49 -17.11 12.75 4.27
N GLN A 50 -16.69 12.39 3.05
CA GLN A 50 -17.60 11.94 2.00
C GLN A 50 -18.06 10.49 2.19
N ASP A 51 -19.22 10.17 1.66
CA ASP A 51 -19.70 8.80 1.57
C ASP A 51 -18.88 7.94 0.58
N ASN A 52 -19.09 6.63 0.60
CA ASN A 52 -18.32 5.68 -0.20
C ASN A 52 -18.60 5.80 -1.71
N GLU A 53 -19.82 6.16 -2.11
CA GLU A 53 -20.20 6.30 -3.52
C GLU A 53 -19.48 7.52 -4.12
N THR A 54 -19.51 8.64 -3.41
CA THR A 54 -18.78 9.87 -3.76
C THR A 54 -17.27 9.61 -3.87
N LYS A 55 -16.69 8.88 -2.90
CA LYS A 55 -15.27 8.49 -2.94
C LYS A 55 -14.93 7.62 -4.15
N GLN A 56 -15.81 6.69 -4.52
CA GLN A 56 -15.62 5.82 -5.67
C GLN A 56 -15.65 6.62 -6.98
N HIS A 57 -16.62 7.52 -7.12
CA HIS A 57 -16.74 8.38 -8.30
C HIS A 57 -15.51 9.28 -8.49
N ILE A 58 -15.00 9.88 -7.40
CA ILE A 58 -13.78 10.70 -7.43
C ILE A 58 -12.57 9.88 -7.89
N ASN A 59 -12.41 8.64 -7.41
CA ASN A 59 -11.34 7.76 -7.85
C ASN A 59 -11.40 7.46 -9.36
N GLU A 60 -12.60 7.28 -9.92
CA GLU A 60 -12.79 7.07 -11.36
C GLU A 60 -12.41 8.31 -12.16
N MET A 61 -12.82 9.50 -11.72
CA MET A 61 -12.43 10.76 -12.34
C MET A 61 -10.92 10.97 -12.33
N VAL A 62 -10.25 10.74 -11.20
CA VAL A 62 -8.79 10.86 -11.07
C VAL A 62 -8.09 9.89 -12.03
N ARG A 63 -8.56 8.64 -12.13
CA ARG A 63 -8.03 7.67 -13.11
C ARG A 63 -8.22 8.12 -14.55
N HIS A 64 -9.38 8.68 -14.88
CA HIS A 64 -9.68 9.17 -16.21
C HIS A 64 -8.74 10.32 -16.62
N VAL A 65 -8.56 11.31 -15.75
CA VAL A 65 -7.64 12.43 -15.98
C VAL A 65 -6.20 11.93 -16.14
N MET A 66 -5.77 10.96 -15.31
CA MET A 66 -4.45 10.36 -15.44
C MET A 66 -4.27 9.63 -16.78
N ALA A 67 -5.31 8.96 -17.28
CA ALA A 67 -5.28 8.30 -18.59
C ALA A 67 -5.14 9.32 -19.73
N LEU A 68 -5.88 10.43 -19.68
CA LEU A 68 -5.79 11.52 -20.66
C LEU A 68 -4.39 12.15 -20.70
N LYS A 69 -3.76 12.36 -19.54
CA LYS A 69 -2.41 12.96 -19.46
C LYS A 69 -1.29 12.04 -19.99
N ARG A 70 -1.56 10.74 -20.10
CA ARG A 70 -0.60 9.73 -20.58
C ARG A 70 -0.74 9.43 -22.08
N ALA A 71 -1.81 9.87 -22.72
CA ALA A 71 -2.02 9.79 -24.16
C ALA A 71 -1.30 10.93 -24.88
#